data_AF-A0A7W0UUQ6-F1
#
_entry.id   AF-A0A7W0UUQ6-F1
#
_cell.length_a   1.000
_cell.length_b   1.000
_cell.length_c   1.000
_cell.angle_alpha   90.00
_cell.angle_beta   90.00
_cell.angle_gamma   90.00
#
_symmetry.space_group_name_H-M   'P 1'
#
loop_
_entity.id
_entity.type
_entity.pdbx_description
1 polymer ?
#
loop_
_entity_poly.entity_id
_entity_poly.type
_entity_poly.pdbx_seq_one_letter_code
_entity_poly.pdbx_strand_id
1 'polypeptide(L)'
;MSDTVLTKLAASQINRRRFMNNIGMAGLGVLGVNRLTAVANDGDPEINDVNILNFALNLEYLEAEYYLRAAFGRGLSDDDITGTGRLGGVTGGRQVQFESDVIRQYAEEIALDEEAHVK
;
A
#
# COMPACT_ATOMS: atom_id res chain seq x y z
N MET A 1 33.81 7.58 -21.59
CA MET A 1 32.41 7.29 -21.99
C MET A 1 31.81 6.07 -21.26
N SER A 2 32.60 5.29 -20.52
CA SER A 2 32.18 4.08 -19.79
C SER A 2 31.49 4.37 -18.44
N ASP A 3 31.89 5.43 -17.73
CA ASP A 3 31.41 5.70 -16.37
C ASP A 3 29.95 6.19 -16.34
N THR A 4 29.54 7.01 -17.31
CA THR A 4 28.17 7.54 -17.37
C THR A 4 27.13 6.45 -17.65
N VAL A 5 27.52 5.37 -18.32
CA VAL A 5 26.64 4.23 -18.60
C VAL A 5 26.51 3.33 -17.35
N LEU A 6 27.58 3.12 -16.58
CA LEU A 6 27.56 2.32 -15.35
C LEU A 6 26.82 3.02 -14.19
N THR A 7 26.94 4.33 -14.04
CA THR A 7 26.19 5.09 -13.01
C THR A 7 24.69 5.13 -13.31
N LYS A 8 24.31 5.25 -14.59
CA LYS A 8 22.90 5.17 -15.03
C LYS A 8 22.34 3.75 -14.90
N LEU A 9 23.16 2.72 -15.12
CA LEU A 9 22.79 1.33 -14.88
C LEU A 9 22.59 1.01 -13.38
N ALA A 10 23.37 1.62 -12.47
CA ALA A 10 23.19 1.48 -11.02
C ALA A 10 21.95 2.21 -10.49
N ALA A 11 21.68 3.44 -10.93
CA ALA A 11 20.48 4.18 -10.57
C ALA A 11 19.18 3.53 -11.13
N SER A 12 19.25 2.99 -12.36
CA SER A 12 18.11 2.30 -13.01
C SER A 12 17.76 0.95 -12.38
N GLN A 13 18.70 0.26 -11.72
CA GLN A 13 18.40 -0.97 -10.98
C GLN A 13 17.81 -0.72 -9.59
N ILE A 14 18.09 0.44 -8.97
CA ILE A 14 17.46 0.89 -7.72
C ILE A 14 16.00 1.34 -7.95
N ASN A 15 15.67 1.91 -9.11
CA ASN A 15 14.29 2.23 -9.52
C ASN A 15 13.44 0.98 -9.85
N ARG A 16 14.05 -0.08 -10.41
CA ARG A 16 13.34 -1.32 -10.80
C ARG A 16 12.89 -2.20 -9.62
N ARG A 17 13.55 -2.15 -8.44
CA ARG A 17 13.12 -2.91 -7.24
C ARG A 17 12.04 -2.20 -6.42
N ARG A 18 12.05 -0.87 -6.40
CA ARG A 18 10.98 -0.06 -5.78
C ARG A 18 9.67 -0.13 -6.58
N PHE A 19 9.74 -0.33 -7.90
CA PHE A 19 8.58 -0.48 -8.78
C PHE A 19 8.03 -1.93 -8.86
N MET A 20 8.83 -2.98 -8.64
CA MET A 20 8.35 -4.38 -8.66
C MET A 20 7.46 -4.74 -7.47
N ASN A 21 7.42 -3.94 -6.40
CA ASN A 21 6.39 -4.02 -5.37
C ASN A 21 5.06 -3.34 -5.77
N ASN A 22 5.02 -2.54 -6.86
CA ASN A 22 3.77 -1.92 -7.35
C ASN A 22 2.88 -2.89 -8.17
N ILE A 23 3.31 -4.13 -8.47
CA ILE A 23 2.68 -4.98 -9.51
C ILE A 23 2.11 -6.31 -9.01
N GLY A 24 2.39 -6.74 -7.78
CA GLY A 24 2.00 -8.07 -7.29
C GLY A 24 0.49 -8.40 -7.31
N MET A 25 -0.39 -7.40 -7.47
CA MET A 25 -1.83 -7.63 -7.43
C MET A 25 -2.60 -6.68 -8.35
N ALA A 26 -2.40 -6.84 -9.65
CA ALA A 26 -3.51 -6.75 -10.60
C ALA A 26 -4.57 -7.82 -10.21
N GLY A 27 -5.39 -7.52 -9.19
CA GLY A 27 -6.50 -8.36 -8.73
C GLY A 27 -7.61 -8.38 -9.78
N LEU A 28 -7.71 -9.51 -10.49
CA LEU A 28 -8.67 -9.82 -11.55
C LEU A 28 -10.09 -9.29 -11.30
N GLY A 29 -10.51 -8.31 -12.11
CA GLY A 29 -11.89 -7.81 -12.18
C GLY A 29 -12.12 -7.04 -13.48
N VAL A 30 -12.47 -7.74 -14.55
CA VAL A 30 -12.88 -7.16 -15.85
C VAL A 30 -14.14 -6.33 -15.63
N LEU A 31 -14.06 -5.01 -15.85
CA LEU A 31 -15.08 -4.07 -16.38
C LEU A 31 -14.72 -2.62 -15.95
N GLY A 32 -13.93 -1.89 -16.75
CA GLY A 32 -13.67 -0.47 -16.45
C GLY A 32 -12.52 0.18 -17.20
N VAL A 33 -12.40 -0.03 -18.51
CA VAL A 33 -11.27 0.46 -19.35
C VAL A 33 -11.26 2.00 -19.56
N ASN A 34 -12.13 2.77 -18.88
CA ASN A 34 -12.26 4.22 -19.04
C ASN A 34 -11.66 5.07 -17.90
N ARG A 35 -10.80 4.51 -17.05
CA ARG A 35 -10.05 5.26 -16.02
C ARG A 35 -8.53 5.22 -16.20
N LEU A 36 -8.04 4.75 -17.34
CA LEU A 36 -6.62 4.92 -17.71
C LEU A 36 -6.33 6.29 -18.36
N THR A 37 -7.36 7.08 -18.67
CA THR A 37 -7.22 8.40 -19.31
C THR A 37 -7.23 9.58 -18.32
N ALA A 38 -7.27 9.34 -17.01
CA ALA A 38 -7.12 10.38 -15.99
C ALA A 38 -5.68 10.48 -15.42
N VAL A 39 -4.75 9.66 -15.91
CA VAL A 39 -3.30 9.76 -15.62
C VAL A 39 -2.50 10.38 -16.76
N ALA A 40 -3.18 10.97 -17.75
CA ALA A 40 -2.56 11.70 -18.86
C ALA A 40 -2.79 13.21 -18.70
N ASN A 41 -2.37 13.77 -17.57
CA ASN A 41 -1.88 15.14 -17.56
C ASN A 41 -0.37 15.04 -17.78
N ASP A 42 0.08 15.62 -18.87
CA ASP A 42 1.44 15.55 -19.38
C ASP A 42 2.44 16.16 -18.38
N GLY A 43 3.51 15.44 -18.12
CA GLY A 43 4.44 15.67 -17.03
C GLY A 43 4.63 14.35 -16.29
N ASP A 44 5.55 13.52 -16.77
CA ASP A 44 6.10 12.37 -16.05
C ASP A 44 6.10 12.70 -14.54
N PRO A 45 5.40 11.95 -13.66
CA PRO A 45 5.57 12.14 -12.24
C PRO A 45 7.00 11.67 -11.99
N GLU A 46 7.95 12.59 -12.13
CA GLU A 46 9.29 12.42 -11.64
C GLU A 46 9.08 11.89 -10.23
N ILE A 47 9.47 10.63 -10.02
CA ILE A 47 9.27 9.93 -8.78
C ILE A 47 10.01 10.77 -7.75
N ASN A 48 9.28 11.65 -7.10
CA ASN A 48 9.78 12.61 -6.15
C ASN A 48 9.41 12.12 -4.76
N ASP A 49 10.11 12.66 -3.76
CA ASP A 49 10.00 12.16 -2.40
C ASP A 49 8.55 12.27 -1.88
N VAL A 50 7.80 13.29 -2.29
CA VAL A 50 6.39 13.45 -1.92
C VAL A 50 5.52 12.31 -2.46
N ASN A 51 5.71 11.90 -3.72
CA ASN A 51 4.98 10.78 -4.31
C ASN A 51 5.34 9.46 -3.64
N ILE A 52 6.61 9.25 -3.30
CA ILE A 52 7.09 8.06 -2.57
C ILE A 52 6.47 8.02 -1.16
N LEU A 53 6.49 9.15 -0.44
CA LEU A 53 5.94 9.23 0.92
C LEU A 53 4.43 9.03 0.94
N ASN A 54 3.70 9.61 -0.02
CA ASN A 54 2.25 9.36 -0.15
C ASN A 54 1.95 7.89 -0.48
N PHE A 55 2.76 7.24 -1.32
CA PHE A 55 2.61 5.81 -1.57
C PHE A 55 2.88 4.99 -0.31
N ALA A 56 3.96 5.27 0.41
CA ALA A 56 4.29 4.60 1.67
C ALA A 56 3.16 4.76 2.69
N LEU A 57 2.64 5.98 2.87
CA LEU A 57 1.53 6.24 3.79
C LEU A 57 0.28 5.44 3.41
N ASN A 58 -0.07 5.35 2.12
CA ASN A 58 -1.18 4.51 1.68
C ASN A 58 -0.95 3.02 1.95
N LEU A 59 0.31 2.54 1.95
CA LEU A 59 0.63 1.17 2.33
C LEU A 59 0.43 0.95 3.83
N GLU A 60 0.86 1.89 4.68
CA GLU A 60 0.63 1.80 6.13
C GLU A 60 -0.88 1.67 6.44
N TYR A 61 -1.73 2.51 5.83
CA TYR A 61 -3.19 2.41 5.97
C TYR A 61 -3.75 1.06 5.49
N LEU A 62 -3.21 0.52 4.40
CA LEU A 62 -3.62 -0.78 3.88
C LEU A 62 -3.22 -1.93 4.81
N GLU A 63 -2.02 -1.88 5.37
CA GLU A 63 -1.49 -2.88 6.30
C GLU A 63 -2.29 -2.88 7.61
N ALA A 64 -2.53 -1.70 8.19
CA ALA A 64 -3.39 -1.55 9.36
C ALA A 64 -4.80 -2.11 9.11
N GLU A 65 -5.43 -1.76 7.97
CA GLU A 65 -6.74 -2.27 7.60
C GLU A 65 -6.76 -3.80 7.42
N TYR A 66 -5.69 -4.37 6.88
CA TYR A 66 -5.53 -5.80 6.68
C TYR A 66 -5.42 -6.55 8.02
N TYR A 67 -4.51 -6.10 8.90
CA TYR A 67 -4.26 -6.75 10.18
C TYR A 67 -5.43 -6.57 11.17
N LEU A 68 -6.05 -5.40 11.24
CA LEU A 68 -7.24 -5.17 12.08
C LEU A 68 -8.40 -6.09 11.67
N ARG A 69 -8.62 -6.29 10.36
CA ARG A 69 -9.66 -7.22 9.90
C ARG A 69 -9.32 -8.65 10.23
N ALA A 70 -8.06 -9.06 10.10
CA ALA A 70 -7.63 -10.41 10.41
C ALA A 70 -7.70 -10.72 11.92
N ALA A 71 -7.21 -9.81 12.76
CA ALA A 71 -7.11 -10.01 14.21
C ALA A 71 -8.46 -9.77 14.93
N PHE A 72 -9.14 -8.68 14.60
CA PHE A 72 -10.31 -8.20 15.36
C PHE A 72 -11.62 -8.20 14.58
N GLY A 73 -11.57 -8.39 13.25
CA GLY A 73 -12.78 -8.35 12.41
C GLY A 73 -13.34 -6.95 12.18
N ARG A 74 -12.63 -5.90 12.59
CA ARG A 74 -12.98 -4.49 12.35
C ARG A 74 -11.93 -3.84 11.44
N GLY A 75 -12.27 -2.69 10.88
CA GLY A 75 -11.28 -1.81 10.26
C GLY A 75 -10.78 -0.72 11.21
N LEU A 76 -10.03 0.22 10.63
CA LEU A 76 -9.71 1.53 11.19
C LEU A 76 -10.98 2.32 11.51
N SER A 77 -10.86 3.24 12.45
CA SER A 77 -11.93 4.20 12.75
C SER A 77 -12.08 5.21 11.62
N ASP A 78 -13.29 5.73 11.42
CA ASP A 78 -13.55 6.81 10.46
C ASP A 78 -12.72 8.07 10.76
N ASP A 79 -12.39 8.28 12.04
CA ASP A 79 -11.53 9.39 12.49
C ASP A 79 -10.06 9.22 12.06
N ASP A 80 -9.60 7.97 11.90
CA ASP A 80 -8.21 7.64 11.56
C ASP A 80 -7.96 7.69 10.04
N ILE A 81 -9.02 7.56 9.22
CA ILE A 81 -8.94 7.51 7.74
C ILE A 81 -9.34 8.83 7.07
N THR A 82 -9.22 9.93 7.79
CA THR A 82 -9.45 11.27 7.24
C THR A 82 -8.26 11.72 6.37
N GLY A 83 -8.48 12.70 5.48
CA GLY A 83 -7.39 13.22 4.66
C GLY A 83 -7.84 13.95 3.41
N THR A 84 -6.87 14.32 2.58
CA THR A 84 -7.13 14.95 1.28
C THR A 84 -7.22 13.89 0.20
N GLY A 85 -8.36 13.79 -0.47
CA GLY A 85 -8.57 12.85 -1.56
C GLY A 85 -9.89 12.11 -1.46
N ARG A 86 -10.10 11.15 -2.36
CA ARG A 86 -11.26 10.27 -2.29
C ARG A 86 -10.88 9.02 -1.49
N LEU A 87 -11.48 8.84 -0.33
CA LEU A 87 -11.36 7.61 0.44
C LEU A 87 -11.79 6.40 -0.40
N GLY A 88 -10.92 5.39 -0.44
CA GLY A 88 -11.22 4.10 -1.05
C GLY A 88 -12.11 3.26 -0.14
N GLY A 89 -12.99 2.45 -0.72
CA GLY A 89 -13.71 1.44 0.05
C GLY A 89 -12.86 0.20 0.23
N VAL A 90 -12.93 -0.43 1.41
CA VAL A 90 -12.38 -1.76 1.63
C VAL A 90 -13.48 -2.79 1.39
N THR A 91 -13.22 -3.80 0.56
CA THR A 91 -14.17 -4.89 0.28
C THR A 91 -13.52 -6.22 0.67
N GLY A 92 -14.24 -7.01 1.47
CA GLY A 92 -13.73 -8.29 1.98
C GLY A 92 -12.96 -8.13 3.29
N GLY A 93 -12.12 -9.12 3.59
CA GLY A 93 -11.51 -9.30 4.91
C GLY A 93 -12.50 -9.91 5.90
N ARG A 94 -12.01 -10.84 6.74
CA ARG A 94 -12.77 -11.42 7.84
C ARG A 94 -11.81 -11.75 8.97
N GLN A 95 -12.31 -11.74 10.20
CA GLN A 95 -11.54 -12.22 11.33
C GLN A 95 -11.10 -13.67 11.08
N VAL A 96 -9.83 -13.93 11.34
CA VAL A 96 -9.25 -15.26 11.26
C VAL A 96 -9.71 -16.06 12.48
N GLN A 97 -10.13 -17.30 12.24
CA GLN A 97 -10.37 -18.26 13.32
C GLN A 97 -9.03 -18.91 13.66
N PHE A 98 -8.29 -18.32 14.60
CA PHE A 98 -7.00 -18.85 15.01
C PHE A 98 -7.15 -20.13 15.81
N GLU A 99 -6.46 -21.19 15.40
CA GLU A 99 -6.38 -22.45 16.17
C GLU A 99 -5.34 -22.38 17.29
N SER A 100 -4.38 -21.44 17.19
CA SER A 100 -3.30 -21.25 18.16
C SER A 100 -3.41 -19.88 18.83
N ASP A 101 -3.46 -19.90 20.17
CA ASP A 101 -3.45 -18.68 20.98
C ASP A 101 -2.19 -17.84 20.77
N VAL A 102 -1.04 -18.47 20.54
CA VAL A 102 0.22 -17.75 20.32
C VAL A 102 0.19 -16.99 18.99
N ILE A 103 -0.33 -17.62 17.92
CA ILE A 103 -0.46 -16.96 16.62
C ILE A 103 -1.48 -15.82 16.70
N ARG A 104 -2.59 -16.03 17.43
CA ARG A 104 -3.58 -14.97 17.67
C ARG A 104 -2.94 -13.77 18.37
N GLN A 105 -2.19 -13.99 19.44
CA GLN A 105 -1.53 -12.91 20.19
C GLN A 105 -0.57 -12.10 19.32
N TYR A 106 0.25 -12.76 18.49
CA TYR A 106 1.12 -12.04 17.56
C TYR A 106 0.33 -11.25 16.51
N ALA A 107 -0.76 -11.81 15.99
CA ALA A 107 -1.60 -11.07 15.04
C ALA A 107 -2.29 -9.86 15.67
N GLU A 108 -2.73 -9.98 16.92
CA GLU A 108 -3.31 -8.88 17.69
C GLU A 108 -2.26 -7.79 18.00
N GLU A 109 -1.04 -8.17 18.38
CA GLU A 109 0.08 -7.24 18.61
C GLU A 109 0.43 -6.46 17.35
N ILE A 110 0.65 -7.15 16.23
CA ILE A 110 0.93 -6.51 14.93
C ILE A 110 -0.22 -5.57 14.55
N ALA A 111 -1.47 -6.00 14.68
CA ALA A 111 -2.62 -5.18 14.32
C ALA A 111 -2.73 -3.89 15.14
N LEU A 112 -2.35 -3.93 16.43
CA LEU A 112 -2.36 -2.75 17.29
C LEU A 112 -1.18 -1.81 16.99
N ASP A 113 -0.01 -2.35 16.66
CA ASP A 113 1.16 -1.57 16.25
C ASP A 113 0.89 -0.84 14.93
N GLU A 114 0.35 -1.53 13.92
CA GLU A 114 0.00 -0.88 12.65
C GLU A 114 -1.14 0.13 12.80
N GLU A 115 -2.11 -0.12 13.68
CA GLU A 115 -3.14 0.89 14.00
C GLU A 115 -2.53 2.14 14.65
N ALA A 116 -1.48 1.99 15.46
CA ALA A 116 -0.77 3.11 16.07
C ALA A 116 0.10 3.90 15.07
N HIS A 117 0.60 3.25 14.01
CA HIS A 117 1.39 3.92 12.96
C HIS A 117 0.57 4.93 12.14
N VAL A 118 -0.75 4.74 12.02
CA VAL A 118 -1.63 5.56 11.17
C VAL A 118 -2.52 6.54 11.94
N LYS A 119 -2.28 6.71 13.25
CA LYS A 119 -3.02 7.62 14.15
C LYS A 119 -2.35 8.98 14.32
#